data_AF-A0AB37GCY1-F1
#
_entry.id   AF-A0AB37GCY1-F1
#
_cell.length_a   1.000
_cell.length_b   1.000
_cell.length_c   1.000
_cell.angle_alpha   90.00
_cell.angle_beta   90.00
_cell.angle_gamma   90.00
#
_symmetry.space_group_name_H-M   'P 1'
#
loop_
_entity.id
_entity.type
_entity.pdbx_description
1 polymer ?
#
loop_
_entity_poly.entity_id
_entity_poly.type
_entity_poly.pdbx_seq_one_letter_code
_entity_poly.pdbx_strand_id
1 'polypeptide(L)'
;MNLEGWSFPLNVFQVVGLVGIIFLLVIVAERMAPLRSVDRDCWEWEYRPARRFPGINRDGWLQVLFFTILGFGIGGVFRYVLGVARPRRLATVLSNGVTQSMTRVTVMFFNAELASNIYAASWLRNAKVKERPFVQTSLPVLMLRRLVRRGYIPLLFVAVALAEFSVAPLIGNGGRTLVLLCWAVLASAVWRATRLEAPGQLPWRVAILSVVTVLGMAVQFLPGMPLNPMYSMLWAAVAIIYCALVRGKPRETNGFSSIEIGLGAPLEMGKLGYWFSGGLAIIPAIASELMAIAPIM
;
A
#
# COMPACT_ATOMS: atom_id res chain seq x y z
N MET A 1 11.72 40.99 13.65
CA MET A 1 10.82 39.90 14.09
C MET A 1 9.58 40.00 13.23
N ASN A 2 9.66 39.48 12.01
CA ASN A 2 8.58 39.53 11.03
C ASN A 2 7.78 38.23 11.18
N LEU A 3 6.60 38.34 11.78
CA LEU A 3 5.55 37.33 11.68
C LEU A 3 4.88 37.53 10.31
N GLU A 4 5.61 37.23 9.25
CA GLU A 4 5.03 37.12 7.91
C GLU A 4 4.35 35.77 7.79
N GLY A 5 3.11 35.83 7.32
CA GLY A 5 2.11 34.80 7.47
C GLY A 5 2.51 33.46 6.88
N TRP A 6 2.10 32.40 7.58
CA TRP A 6 1.94 31.06 7.04
C TRP A 6 0.82 31.06 5.99
N SER A 7 1.01 31.73 4.87
CA SER A 7 0.22 31.48 3.67
C SER A 7 0.97 30.45 2.85
N PHE A 8 0.64 29.18 3.04
CA PHE A 8 0.83 28.18 1.99
C PHE A 8 -0.32 28.40 0.99
N PRO A 9 -0.15 29.05 -0.17
CA PRO A 9 -1.15 28.97 -1.21
C PRO A 9 -1.10 27.55 -1.77
N LEU A 10 -1.75 26.60 -1.10
CA LEU A 10 -2.02 25.30 -1.69
C LEU A 10 -2.90 25.58 -2.91
N ASN A 11 -2.38 25.26 -4.09
CA ASN A 11 -3.16 25.36 -5.31
C ASN A 11 -4.41 24.47 -5.15
N VAL A 12 -5.56 24.90 -5.67
CA VAL A 12 -6.83 24.13 -5.59
C VAL A 12 -6.62 22.68 -6.02
N PHE A 13 -5.78 22.44 -7.04
CA PHE A 13 -5.41 21.10 -7.50
C PHE A 13 -4.66 20.25 -6.46
N GLN A 14 -3.78 20.84 -5.65
CA GLN A 14 -3.07 20.15 -4.57
C GLN A 14 -4.03 19.77 -3.43
N VAL A 15 -4.99 20.63 -3.11
CA VAL A 15 -6.03 20.33 -2.11
C VAL A 15 -6.93 19.19 -2.60
N VAL A 16 -7.39 19.25 -3.86
CA VAL A 16 -8.18 18.17 -4.47
C VAL A 16 -7.40 16.86 -4.50
N GLY A 17 -6.10 16.92 -4.83
CA GLY A 17 -5.22 15.75 -4.81
C GLY A 17 -5.06 15.16 -3.41
N LEU A 18 -4.82 15.98 -2.38
CA LEU A 18 -4.75 15.56 -0.97
C LEU A 18 -6.04 14.86 -0.51
N VAL A 19 -7.19 15.47 -0.78
CA VAL A 19 -8.50 14.87 -0.47
C VAL A 19 -8.70 13.57 -1.23
N GLY A 20 -8.30 13.52 -2.51
CA GLY A 20 -8.33 12.32 -3.35
C GLY A 20 -7.49 11.18 -2.79
N ILE A 21 -6.27 11.45 -2.33
CA ILE A 21 -5.38 10.46 -1.68
C ILE A 21 -6.07 9.90 -0.44
N ILE A 22 -6.52 10.78 0.46
CA ILE A 22 -7.18 10.38 1.71
C ILE A 22 -8.41 9.52 1.40
N PHE A 23 -9.24 9.94 0.46
CA PHE A 23 -10.43 9.22 0.05
C PHE A 23 -10.11 7.82 -0.50
N LEU A 24 -9.12 7.71 -1.40
CA LEU A 24 -8.68 6.43 -1.95
C LEU A 24 -8.13 5.49 -0.87
N LEU A 25 -7.28 6.01 0.02
CA LEU A 25 -6.70 5.22 1.12
C LEU A 25 -7.78 4.74 2.10
N VAL A 26 -8.77 5.59 2.42
CA VAL A 26 -9.91 5.22 3.26
C VAL A 26 -10.78 4.14 2.61
N ILE A 27 -11.00 4.21 1.29
CA ILE A 27 -11.72 3.16 0.54
C ILE A 27 -10.98 1.83 0.59
N VAL A 28 -9.67 1.86 0.33
CA VAL A 28 -8.83 0.65 0.36
C VAL A 28 -8.83 0.05 1.77
N ALA A 29 -8.65 0.89 2.79
CA ALA A 29 -8.68 0.47 4.19
C ALA A 29 -10.04 -0.07 4.62
N GLU A 30 -11.16 0.55 4.24
CA GLU A 30 -12.49 0.04 4.58
C GLU A 30 -12.78 -1.32 3.93
N ARG A 31 -12.17 -1.60 2.79
CA ARG A 31 -12.34 -2.88 2.11
C ARG A 31 -11.43 -3.97 2.68
N MET A 32 -10.20 -3.64 3.09
CA MET A 32 -9.24 -4.60 3.62
C MET A 32 -9.34 -4.81 5.13
N ALA A 33 -9.65 -3.75 5.87
CA ALA A 33 -9.74 -3.72 7.32
C ALA A 33 -10.99 -2.91 7.71
N PRO A 34 -12.21 -3.44 7.52
CA PRO A 34 -13.45 -2.71 7.79
C PRO A 34 -13.52 -2.18 9.23
N LEU A 35 -14.08 -0.98 9.43
CA LEU A 35 -14.12 -0.34 10.75
C LEU A 35 -15.07 -1.02 11.73
N ARG A 36 -16.20 -1.54 11.20
CA ARG A 36 -17.20 -2.31 11.95
C ARG A 36 -17.02 -3.78 11.65
N SER A 37 -16.41 -4.46 12.60
CA SER A 37 -15.98 -5.85 12.51
C SER A 37 -15.96 -6.42 13.91
N VAL A 38 -16.41 -7.66 14.04
CA VAL A 38 -16.51 -8.34 15.34
C VAL A 38 -16.08 -9.78 15.14
N ASP A 39 -15.14 -10.22 15.97
CA ASP A 39 -14.72 -11.62 15.98
C ASP A 39 -15.87 -12.51 16.41
N ARG A 40 -15.94 -13.71 15.83
CA ARG A 40 -17.02 -14.66 16.09
C ARG A 40 -17.10 -15.02 17.57
N ASP A 41 -15.94 -15.20 18.21
CA ASP A 41 -15.85 -15.56 19.62
C ASP A 41 -16.44 -14.46 20.51
N CYS A 42 -16.06 -13.19 20.29
CA CYS A 42 -16.66 -12.07 21.02
C CYS A 42 -18.17 -11.97 20.79
N TRP A 43 -18.65 -12.23 19.57
CA TRP A 43 -20.08 -12.25 19.30
C TRP A 43 -20.81 -13.34 20.08
N GLU A 44 -20.27 -14.56 20.10
CA GLU A 44 -20.88 -15.72 20.76
C GLU A 44 -20.90 -15.58 22.28
N TRP A 45 -19.82 -15.08 22.87
CA TRP A 45 -19.62 -15.09 24.32
C TRP A 45 -19.98 -13.76 25.02
N GLU A 46 -19.90 -12.61 24.34
CA GLU A 46 -20.15 -11.31 24.97
C GLU A 46 -21.43 -10.64 24.45
N TYR A 47 -21.56 -10.49 23.13
CA TYR A 47 -22.62 -9.67 22.54
C TYR A 47 -23.97 -10.38 22.44
N ARG A 48 -23.96 -11.66 22.03
CA ARG A 48 -25.19 -12.48 21.89
C ARG A 48 -25.90 -12.67 23.24
N PRO A 49 -25.21 -13.04 24.35
CA PRO A 49 -25.87 -13.17 25.66
C PRO A 49 -26.40 -11.83 26.18
N ALA A 50 -25.66 -10.74 25.98
CA ALA A 50 -26.06 -9.40 26.40
C ALA A 50 -27.16 -8.77 25.53
N ARG A 51 -27.57 -9.42 24.42
CA ARG A 51 -28.53 -8.91 23.43
C ARG A 51 -28.18 -7.51 22.90
N ARG A 52 -26.87 -7.20 22.78
CA ARG A 52 -26.37 -5.91 22.30
C ARG A 52 -25.81 -6.02 20.89
N PHE A 53 -26.06 -5.00 20.07
CA PHE A 53 -25.39 -4.90 18.78
C PHE A 53 -23.97 -4.34 18.96
N PRO A 54 -22.96 -4.97 18.38
CA PRO A 54 -21.57 -4.58 18.59
C PRO A 54 -21.23 -3.23 17.95
N GLY A 55 -20.40 -2.47 18.66
CA GLY A 55 -19.91 -1.15 18.25
C GLY A 55 -18.61 -1.21 17.45
N ILE A 56 -17.87 -0.10 17.48
CA ILE A 56 -16.50 -0.04 16.93
C ILE A 56 -15.54 -0.55 18.01
N ASN A 57 -14.76 -1.58 17.69
CA ASN A 57 -13.78 -2.18 18.60
C ASN A 57 -12.53 -1.30 18.75
N ARG A 58 -11.66 -1.63 19.72
CA ARG A 58 -10.38 -0.91 19.96
C ARG A 58 -9.54 -0.77 18.69
N ASP A 59 -9.42 -1.83 17.90
CA ASP A 59 -8.67 -1.81 16.64
C ASP A 59 -9.28 -0.87 15.61
N GLY A 60 -10.61 -0.74 15.58
CA GLY A 60 -11.32 0.22 14.73
C GLY A 60 -11.01 1.66 15.15
N TRP A 61 -10.98 1.95 16.45
CA TRP A 61 -10.58 3.25 16.97
C TRP A 61 -9.11 3.59 16.71
N LEU A 62 -8.21 2.60 16.84
CA LEU A 62 -6.81 2.77 16.46
C LEU A 62 -6.65 3.10 14.97
N GLN A 63 -7.47 2.51 14.09
CA GLN A 63 -7.50 2.88 12.68
C GLN A 63 -8.00 4.31 12.48
N VAL A 64 -9.09 4.74 13.14
CA VAL A 64 -9.56 6.13 13.06
C VAL A 64 -8.44 7.08 13.49
N LEU A 65 -7.79 6.81 14.62
CA LEU A 65 -6.69 7.62 15.13
C LEU A 65 -5.53 7.69 14.14
N PHE A 66 -5.11 6.55 13.57
CA PHE A 66 -4.05 6.49 12.57
C PHE A 66 -4.38 7.34 11.32
N PHE A 67 -5.60 7.23 10.80
CA PHE A 67 -6.08 8.05 9.68
C PHE A 67 -6.27 9.53 10.05
N THR A 68 -6.55 9.83 11.32
CA THR A 68 -6.61 11.20 11.83
C THR A 68 -5.23 11.83 11.81
N ILE A 69 -4.20 11.11 12.29
CA ILE A 69 -2.82 11.61 12.32
C ILE A 69 -2.28 11.79 10.90
N LEU A 70 -2.36 10.75 10.06
CA LEU A 70 -1.81 10.82 8.70
C LEU A 70 -2.61 11.70 7.75
N GLY A 71 -3.93 11.84 7.98
CA GLY A 71 -4.84 12.62 7.14
C GLY A 71 -5.18 13.99 7.73
N PHE A 72 -4.38 14.50 8.68
CA PHE A 72 -4.58 15.80 9.33
C PHE A 72 -6.03 16.06 9.78
N GLY A 73 -6.62 15.10 10.48
CA GLY A 73 -8.01 15.12 10.96
C GLY A 73 -9.03 14.65 9.93
N ILE A 74 -8.94 15.13 8.69
CA ILE A 74 -9.87 14.83 7.60
C ILE A 74 -9.95 13.33 7.33
N GLY A 75 -8.80 12.64 7.35
CA GLY A 75 -8.75 11.20 7.15
C GLY A 75 -9.52 10.41 8.22
N GLY A 76 -9.45 10.82 9.48
CA GLY A 76 -10.21 10.20 10.58
C GLY A 76 -11.71 10.38 10.41
N VAL A 77 -12.15 11.57 10.01
CA VAL A 77 -13.56 11.87 9.76
C VAL A 77 -14.10 11.01 8.62
N PHE A 78 -13.43 10.96 7.47
CA PHE A 78 -13.85 10.09 6.36
C PHE A 78 -13.87 8.62 6.76
N ARG A 79 -12.84 8.17 7.50
CA ARG A 79 -12.75 6.79 8.00
C ARG A 79 -13.94 6.44 8.88
N TYR A 80 -14.29 7.33 9.81
CA TYR A 80 -15.43 7.15 10.70
C TYR A 80 -16.76 7.17 9.95
N VAL A 81 -17.00 8.19 9.10
CA VAL A 81 -18.25 8.34 8.33
C VAL A 81 -18.48 7.13 7.43
N LEU A 82 -17.46 6.68 6.69
CA LEU A 82 -17.58 5.54 5.79
C LEU A 82 -17.86 4.23 6.55
N GLY A 83 -17.22 4.05 7.70
CA GLY A 83 -17.46 2.89 8.57
C GLY A 83 -18.85 2.91 9.22
N VAL A 84 -19.37 4.10 9.56
CA VAL A 84 -20.69 4.26 10.18
C VAL A 84 -21.84 4.16 9.17
N ALA A 85 -21.63 4.65 7.94
CA ALA A 85 -22.62 4.63 6.86
C ALA A 85 -22.90 3.22 6.32
N ARG A 86 -22.00 2.24 6.56
CA ARG A 86 -22.22 0.85 6.17
C ARG A 86 -23.43 0.23 6.90
N PRO A 87 -24.22 -0.60 6.21
CA PRO A 87 -25.41 -1.22 6.78
C PRO A 87 -25.07 -2.09 8.01
N ARG A 88 -25.84 -1.92 9.09
CA ARG A 88 -25.72 -2.65 10.36
C ARG A 88 -26.34 -4.05 10.28
N ARG A 89 -25.95 -4.84 9.28
CA ARG A 89 -26.38 -6.25 9.19
C ARG A 89 -25.39 -7.12 9.93
N LEU A 90 -25.87 -7.94 10.85
CA LEU A 90 -25.02 -8.84 11.65
C LEU A 90 -24.11 -9.73 10.78
N ALA A 91 -24.68 -10.32 9.73
CA ALA A 91 -23.92 -11.14 8.78
C ALA A 91 -22.74 -10.38 8.17
N THR A 92 -22.93 -9.09 7.84
CA THR A 92 -21.87 -8.23 7.30
C THR A 92 -20.81 -7.94 8.36
N VAL A 93 -21.20 -7.62 9.60
CA VAL A 93 -20.25 -7.32 10.70
C VAL A 93 -19.40 -8.55 11.07
N LEU A 94 -20.00 -9.74 11.12
CA LEU A 94 -19.27 -10.99 11.37
C LEU A 94 -18.34 -11.34 10.20
N SER A 95 -18.79 -11.13 8.95
CA SER A 95 -17.92 -11.32 7.78
C SER A 95 -16.73 -10.35 7.78
N ASN A 96 -16.96 -9.12 8.23
CA ASN A 96 -15.94 -8.09 8.39
C ASN A 96 -14.95 -8.46 9.51
N GLY A 97 -15.40 -9.08 10.61
CA GLY A 97 -14.55 -9.64 11.67
C GLY A 97 -13.50 -10.59 11.12
N VAL A 98 -13.93 -11.57 10.33
CA VAL A 98 -13.00 -12.51 9.68
C VAL A 98 -12.02 -11.80 8.72
N THR A 99 -12.46 -10.74 8.03
CA THR A 99 -11.56 -9.97 7.13
C THR A 99 -10.52 -9.18 7.92
N GLN A 100 -10.92 -8.60 9.05
CA GLN A 100 -10.03 -7.87 9.94
C GLN A 100 -9.03 -8.83 10.61
N SER A 101 -9.47 -9.99 11.09
CA SER A 101 -8.58 -10.98 11.71
C SER A 101 -7.54 -11.51 10.72
N MET A 102 -7.95 -11.83 9.48
CA MET A 102 -7.01 -12.17 8.40
C MET A 102 -5.97 -11.08 8.19
N THR A 103 -6.39 -9.81 8.13
CA THR A 103 -5.47 -8.70 7.92
C THR A 103 -4.55 -8.47 9.13
N ARG A 104 -5.05 -8.67 10.35
CA ARG A 104 -4.25 -8.62 11.57
C ARG A 104 -3.15 -9.69 11.57
N VAL A 105 -3.47 -10.90 11.11
CA VAL A 105 -2.51 -11.99 10.92
C VAL A 105 -1.36 -11.57 9.99
N THR A 106 -1.59 -10.75 8.96
CA THR A 106 -0.51 -10.28 8.08
C THR A 106 0.54 -9.39 8.76
N VAL A 107 0.16 -8.72 9.85
CA VAL A 107 1.07 -7.88 10.65
C VAL A 107 1.89 -8.75 11.62
N MET A 108 1.36 -9.93 11.97
CA MET A 108 2.00 -10.87 12.89
C MET A 108 2.85 -11.94 12.18
N PHE A 109 2.45 -12.37 10.97
CA PHE A 109 3.15 -13.37 10.18
C PHE A 109 4.01 -12.72 9.10
N PHE A 110 5.32 -12.85 9.24
CA PHE A 110 6.34 -12.24 8.36
C PHE A 110 6.62 -13.10 7.12
N ASN A 111 5.54 -13.48 6.42
CA ASN A 111 5.60 -14.20 5.15
C ASN A 111 4.98 -13.33 4.04
N ALA A 112 5.83 -12.94 3.08
CA ALA A 112 5.44 -12.00 2.01
C ALA A 112 4.44 -12.61 1.02
N GLU A 113 4.42 -13.93 0.86
CA GLU A 113 3.45 -14.63 0.02
C GLU A 113 2.13 -14.78 0.76
N LEU A 114 2.17 -15.18 2.03
CA LEU A 114 0.98 -15.28 2.88
C LEU A 114 0.26 -13.93 2.98
N ALA A 115 1.00 -12.85 3.27
CA ALA A 115 0.43 -11.51 3.33
C ALA A 115 -0.21 -11.08 1.99
N SER A 116 0.48 -11.30 0.87
CA SER A 116 -0.04 -11.01 -0.48
C SER A 116 -1.32 -11.79 -0.80
N ASN A 117 -1.39 -13.06 -0.39
CA ASN A 117 -2.55 -13.92 -0.59
C ASN A 117 -3.71 -13.51 0.31
N ILE A 118 -3.44 -13.14 1.56
CA ILE A 118 -4.45 -12.61 2.48
C ILE A 118 -5.03 -11.30 1.95
N TYR A 119 -4.20 -10.36 1.46
CA TYR A 119 -4.69 -9.11 0.86
C TYR A 119 -5.53 -9.35 -0.39
N ALA A 120 -5.14 -10.33 -1.22
CA ALA A 120 -5.93 -10.72 -2.38
C ALA A 120 -7.27 -11.34 -1.96
N ALA A 121 -7.27 -12.21 -0.95
CA ALA A 121 -8.46 -12.86 -0.42
C ALA A 121 -9.42 -11.85 0.23
N SER A 122 -8.92 -10.94 1.07
CA SER A 122 -9.73 -9.88 1.69
C SER A 122 -10.36 -8.97 0.64
N TRP A 123 -9.60 -8.59 -0.39
CA TRP A 123 -10.11 -7.76 -1.48
C TRP A 123 -11.19 -8.45 -2.32
N LEU A 124 -11.00 -9.74 -2.64
CA LEU A 124 -11.88 -10.52 -3.51
C LEU A 124 -13.11 -11.08 -2.80
N ARG A 125 -13.12 -11.13 -1.47
CA ARG A 125 -14.21 -11.74 -0.68
C ARG A 125 -15.61 -11.23 -1.01
N ASN A 126 -15.72 -9.94 -1.32
CA ASN A 126 -16.98 -9.28 -1.69
C ASN A 126 -17.08 -8.95 -3.19
N ALA A 127 -16.12 -9.43 -4.00
CA ALA A 127 -16.16 -9.24 -5.44
C ALA A 127 -17.16 -10.22 -6.05
N LYS A 128 -18.13 -9.73 -6.81
CA LYS A 128 -19.01 -10.59 -7.60
C LYS A 128 -18.17 -11.32 -8.66
N VAL A 129 -17.94 -12.61 -8.45
CA VAL A 129 -17.27 -13.45 -9.44
C VAL A 129 -18.29 -13.78 -10.52
N LYS A 130 -18.20 -13.09 -11.67
CA LYS A 130 -18.88 -13.54 -12.88
C LYS A 130 -18.03 -14.63 -13.52
N GLU A 131 -18.61 -15.82 -13.64
CA GLU A 131 -18.06 -16.87 -14.51
C GLU A 131 -18.02 -16.31 -15.94
N ARG A 132 -16.89 -16.52 -16.61
CA ARG A 132 -16.70 -16.12 -18.01
C ARG A 132 -16.21 -17.35 -18.77
N PRO A 133 -16.68 -17.57 -20.00
CA PRO A 133 -16.25 -18.70 -20.80
C PRO A 133 -14.72 -18.70 -20.96
N PHE A 134 -14.16 -19.91 -20.92
CA PHE A 134 -12.73 -20.15 -21.06
C PHE A 134 -12.33 -19.95 -22.53
N VAL A 135 -12.04 -18.70 -22.90
CA VAL A 135 -11.37 -18.39 -24.17
C VAL A 135 -9.88 -18.62 -23.98
N GLN A 136 -9.18 -19.21 -24.96
CA GLN A 136 -7.72 -19.33 -24.96
C GLN A 136 -7.10 -17.93 -24.80
N THR A 137 -6.69 -17.59 -23.58
CA THR A 137 -6.10 -16.29 -23.27
C THR A 137 -4.59 -16.41 -23.21
N SER A 138 -3.89 -15.50 -23.88
CA SER A 138 -2.44 -15.39 -23.81
C SER A 138 -1.96 -15.11 -22.38
N LEU A 139 -0.74 -15.54 -22.05
CA LEU A 139 -0.10 -15.30 -20.75
C LEU A 139 -0.17 -13.84 -20.26
N PRO A 140 0.16 -12.81 -21.07
CA PRO A 140 0.08 -11.42 -20.61
C PRO A 140 -1.35 -11.00 -20.24
N VAL A 141 -2.37 -11.50 -20.95
CA VAL A 141 -3.77 -11.22 -20.63
C VAL A 141 -4.16 -11.82 -19.28
N LEU A 142 -3.69 -13.02 -18.97
CA LEU A 142 -3.92 -13.64 -17.66
C LEU A 142 -3.23 -12.88 -16.54
N MET A 143 -1.98 -12.44 -16.75
CA MET A 143 -1.23 -11.63 -15.78
C MET A 143 -1.93 -10.29 -15.51
N LEU A 144 -2.34 -9.58 -16.57
CA LEU A 144 -3.04 -8.30 -16.44
C LEU A 144 -4.40 -8.49 -15.77
N ARG A 145 -5.15 -9.54 -16.13
CA ARG A 145 -6.44 -9.86 -15.49
C ARG A 145 -6.26 -10.13 -13.99
N ARG A 146 -5.20 -10.84 -13.60
CA ARG A 146 -4.88 -11.10 -12.19
C ARG A 146 -4.53 -9.80 -11.45
N LEU A 147 -3.78 -8.91 -12.08
CA LEU A 147 -3.45 -7.59 -11.53
C LEU A 147 -4.70 -6.72 -11.35
N VAL A 148 -5.57 -6.64 -12.36
CA VAL A 148 -6.81 -5.85 -12.32
C VAL A 148 -7.81 -6.39 -11.29
N ARG A 149 -7.90 -7.73 -11.14
CA ARG A 149 -8.71 -8.36 -10.08
C ARG A 149 -8.24 -7.96 -8.68
N ARG A 150 -6.92 -7.77 -8.49
CA ARG A 150 -6.32 -7.19 -7.29
C ARG A 150 -6.40 -5.66 -7.32
N GLY A 151 -7.61 -5.13 -7.46
CA GLY A 151 -7.88 -3.70 -7.69
C GLY A 151 -7.30 -2.72 -6.67
N TYR A 152 -6.88 -3.18 -5.48
CA TYR A 152 -6.15 -2.34 -4.53
C TYR A 152 -4.77 -1.92 -5.07
N ILE A 153 -4.10 -2.75 -5.87
CA ILE A 153 -2.78 -2.43 -6.44
C ILE A 153 -2.86 -1.20 -7.35
N PRO A 154 -3.70 -1.16 -8.41
CA PRO A 154 -3.84 0.03 -9.24
C PRO A 154 -4.37 1.24 -8.46
N LEU A 155 -5.28 1.06 -7.49
CA LEU A 155 -5.75 2.18 -6.64
C LEU A 155 -4.61 2.79 -5.81
N LEU A 156 -3.70 1.96 -5.28
CA LEU A 156 -2.53 2.45 -4.56
C LEU A 156 -1.54 3.15 -5.50
N PHE A 157 -1.34 2.69 -6.75
CA PHE A 157 -0.54 3.43 -7.73
C PHE A 157 -1.12 4.81 -8.02
N VAL A 158 -2.45 4.92 -8.16
CA VAL A 158 -3.11 6.23 -8.33
C VAL A 158 -2.92 7.11 -7.10
N ALA A 159 -3.06 6.56 -5.88
CA ALA A 159 -2.83 7.31 -4.66
C ALA A 159 -1.38 7.81 -4.54
N VAL A 160 -0.39 6.99 -4.92
CA VAL A 160 1.03 7.39 -4.93
C VAL A 160 1.32 8.43 -6.00
N ALA A 161 0.73 8.32 -7.20
CA ALA A 161 0.86 9.34 -8.25
C ALA A 161 0.25 10.69 -7.83
N LEU A 162 -0.91 10.67 -7.16
CA LEU A 162 -1.50 11.88 -6.58
C LEU A 162 -0.62 12.46 -5.47
N ALA A 163 0.03 11.60 -4.67
CA ALA A 163 0.96 12.03 -3.63
C ALA A 163 2.20 12.70 -4.23
N GLU A 164 2.72 12.20 -5.35
CA GLU A 164 3.81 12.86 -6.08
C GLU A 164 3.42 14.28 -6.52
N PHE A 165 2.20 14.44 -7.05
CA PHE A 165 1.74 15.74 -7.52
C PHE A 165 1.40 16.71 -6.36
N SER A 166 0.83 16.21 -5.27
CA SER A 166 0.19 17.05 -4.24
C SER A 166 1.03 17.23 -2.97
N VAL A 167 1.77 16.19 -2.57
CA VAL A 167 2.50 16.14 -1.29
C VAL A 167 3.99 16.35 -1.50
N ALA A 168 4.58 15.70 -2.51
CA ALA A 168 6.02 15.76 -2.73
C ALA A 168 6.57 17.19 -2.90
N PRO A 169 5.88 18.14 -3.57
CA PRO A 169 6.34 19.52 -3.68
C PRO A 169 6.38 20.26 -2.33
N LEU A 170 5.57 19.86 -1.36
CA LEU A 170 5.49 20.50 -0.03
C LEU A 170 6.63 20.07 0.88
N ILE A 171 7.10 18.83 0.73
CA ILE A 171 8.16 18.22 1.55
C ILE A 171 9.52 18.35 0.85
N GLY A 172 9.53 18.65 -0.45
CA GLY A 172 10.73 18.68 -1.28
C GLY A 172 11.25 17.28 -1.59
N ASN A 173 12.57 17.16 -1.74
CA ASN A 173 13.22 15.92 -2.22
C ASN A 173 13.01 14.71 -1.30
N GLY A 174 12.88 14.95 0.01
CA GLY A 174 12.55 13.88 0.96
C GLY A 174 11.19 13.27 0.68
N GLY A 175 10.21 14.09 0.28
CA GLY A 175 8.89 13.64 -0.15
C GLY A 175 8.94 12.80 -1.43
N ARG A 176 9.67 13.29 -2.45
CA ARG A 176 9.86 12.57 -3.72
C ARG A 176 10.56 11.23 -3.54
N THR A 177 11.60 11.18 -2.71
CA THR A 177 12.29 9.93 -2.34
C THR A 177 11.31 8.94 -1.71
N LEU A 178 10.47 9.40 -0.78
CA LEU A 178 9.49 8.57 -0.11
C LEU A 178 8.42 8.05 -1.08
N VAL A 179 7.92 8.88 -1.99
CA VAL A 179 6.98 8.48 -3.04
C VAL A 179 7.61 7.45 -3.97
N LEU A 180 8.85 7.66 -4.42
CA LEU A 180 9.58 6.71 -5.26
C LEU A 180 9.75 5.36 -4.55
N LEU A 181 10.06 5.36 -3.25
CA LEU A 181 10.12 4.14 -2.45
C LEU A 181 8.75 3.47 -2.34
N CYS A 182 7.66 4.23 -2.11
CA CYS A 182 6.30 3.69 -2.13
C CYS A 182 5.97 3.05 -3.49
N TRP A 183 6.34 3.70 -4.60
CA TRP A 183 6.18 3.16 -5.95
C TRP A 183 6.95 1.85 -6.15
N ALA A 184 8.21 1.81 -5.70
CA ALA A 184 9.08 0.64 -5.78
C ALA A 184 8.51 -0.54 -4.97
N VAL A 185 7.92 -0.27 -3.81
CA VAL A 185 7.21 -1.27 -3.01
C VAL A 185 5.96 -1.79 -3.73
N LEU A 186 5.19 -0.92 -4.39
CA LEU A 186 4.05 -1.34 -5.20
C LEU A 186 4.48 -2.16 -6.42
N ALA A 187 5.59 -1.82 -7.06
CA ALA A 187 6.19 -2.60 -8.13
C ALA A 187 6.53 -4.04 -7.68
N SER A 188 6.99 -4.21 -6.44
CA SER A 188 7.18 -5.56 -5.84
C SER A 188 5.87 -6.34 -5.69
N ALA A 189 4.74 -5.65 -5.46
CA ALA A 189 3.42 -6.28 -5.40
C ALA A 189 2.95 -6.71 -6.80
N VAL A 190 3.23 -5.91 -7.83
CA VAL A 190 2.99 -6.28 -9.23
C VAL A 190 3.82 -7.51 -9.61
N TRP A 191 5.11 -7.53 -9.29
CA TRP A 191 6.01 -8.65 -9.58
C TRP A 191 5.52 -9.97 -8.98
N ARG A 192 4.95 -9.93 -7.77
CA ARG A 192 4.32 -11.08 -7.11
C ARG A 192 2.99 -11.45 -7.75
N ALA A 193 2.17 -10.46 -8.10
CA ALA A 193 0.86 -10.69 -8.71
C ALA A 193 0.95 -11.34 -10.10
N THR A 194 2.03 -11.11 -10.85
CA THR A 194 2.23 -11.65 -12.21
C THR A 194 2.84 -13.06 -12.26
N ARG A 195 3.14 -13.69 -11.11
CA ARG A 195 3.70 -15.05 -11.04
C ARG A 195 2.62 -16.09 -11.32
N LEU A 196 2.64 -16.70 -12.51
CA LEU A 196 1.68 -17.74 -12.95
C LEU A 196 2.23 -19.17 -12.86
N GLU A 197 3.54 -19.34 -12.64
CA GLU A 197 4.24 -20.64 -12.59
C GLU A 197 4.12 -21.46 -13.89
N ALA A 198 3.85 -20.77 -15.00
CA ALA A 198 3.81 -21.34 -16.35
C ALA A 198 5.16 -21.21 -17.06
N PRO A 199 5.52 -22.14 -17.96
CA PRO A 199 6.70 -22.00 -18.81
C PRO A 199 6.56 -20.75 -19.70
N GLY A 200 7.67 -20.03 -19.93
CA GLY A 200 7.68 -18.82 -20.77
C GLY A 200 7.09 -17.55 -20.12
N GLN A 201 6.81 -17.55 -18.81
CA GLN A 201 6.25 -16.39 -18.13
C GLN A 201 7.23 -15.21 -17.95
N LEU A 202 8.54 -15.47 -17.92
CA LEU A 202 9.55 -14.48 -17.50
C LEU A 202 9.59 -13.21 -18.39
N PRO A 203 9.60 -13.31 -19.74
CA PRO A 203 9.63 -12.12 -20.61
C PRO A 203 8.43 -11.20 -20.37
N TRP A 204 7.24 -11.77 -20.20
CA TRP A 204 6.02 -11.00 -19.94
C TRP A 204 6.03 -10.32 -18.57
N ARG A 205 6.60 -10.98 -17.55
CA ARG A 205 6.77 -10.37 -16.22
C ARG A 205 7.73 -9.19 -16.26
N VAL A 206 8.83 -9.33 -16.99
CA VAL A 206 9.80 -8.24 -17.21
C VAL A 206 9.16 -7.10 -18.00
N ALA A 207 8.37 -7.40 -19.04
CA ALA A 207 7.64 -6.39 -19.80
C ALA A 207 6.61 -5.62 -18.95
N ILE A 208 5.86 -6.30 -18.08
CA ILE A 208 4.93 -5.61 -17.17
C ILE A 208 5.71 -4.75 -16.16
N LEU A 209 6.82 -5.27 -15.62
CA LEU A 209 7.65 -4.51 -14.69
C LEU A 209 8.31 -3.30 -15.36
N SER A 210 8.74 -3.42 -16.62
CA SER A 210 9.32 -2.29 -17.36
C SER A 210 8.28 -1.20 -17.59
N VAL A 211 7.04 -1.56 -17.97
CA VAL A 211 5.92 -0.59 -18.06
C VAL A 211 5.69 0.12 -16.73
N VAL A 212 5.64 -0.61 -15.61
CA VAL A 212 5.48 0.00 -14.27
C VAL A 212 6.65 0.89 -13.89
N THR A 213 7.87 0.55 -14.33
CA THR A 213 9.07 1.35 -14.08
C THR A 213 9.04 2.63 -14.90
N VAL A 214 8.68 2.57 -16.18
CA VAL A 214 8.52 3.74 -17.05
C VAL A 214 7.43 4.67 -16.53
N LEU A 215 6.30 4.12 -16.08
CA LEU A 215 5.26 4.93 -15.44
C LEU A 215 5.75 5.59 -14.15
N GLY A 216 6.56 4.89 -13.33
CA GLY A 216 7.14 5.47 -12.12
C GLY A 216 8.09 6.62 -12.41
N MET A 217 8.97 6.46 -13.41
CA MET A 217 9.83 7.54 -13.88
C MET A 217 9.02 8.74 -14.38
N ALA A 218 7.96 8.50 -15.16
CA ALA A 218 7.09 9.57 -15.65
C ALA A 218 6.36 10.30 -14.50
N VAL A 219 5.90 9.57 -13.49
CA VAL A 219 5.21 10.12 -12.32
C VAL A 219 6.12 11.07 -11.54
N GLN A 220 7.41 10.73 -11.37
CA GLN A 220 8.40 11.56 -10.67
C GLN A 220 8.60 12.94 -11.32
N PHE A 221 8.22 13.12 -12.58
CA PHE A 221 8.32 14.39 -13.30
C PHE A 221 7.00 15.16 -13.42
N LEU A 222 5.91 14.64 -12.84
CA LEU A 222 4.63 15.37 -12.80
C LEU A 222 4.75 16.76 -12.16
N PRO A 223 5.54 16.97 -11.08
CA PRO A 223 5.69 18.29 -10.51
C PRO A 223 6.60 19.24 -11.31
N GLY A 224 7.34 18.73 -12.30
CA GLY A 224 8.28 19.49 -13.11
C GLY A 224 9.50 18.67 -13.53
N MET A 225 10.19 19.12 -14.60
CA MET A 225 11.41 18.48 -15.08
C MET A 225 12.61 18.85 -14.20
N PRO A 226 13.43 17.86 -13.78
CA PRO A 226 14.67 18.12 -13.06
C PRO A 226 15.75 18.66 -14.01
N LEU A 227 16.84 19.19 -13.45
CA LEU A 227 17.96 19.72 -14.25
C LEU A 227 18.62 18.63 -15.10
N ASN A 228 18.76 17.42 -14.55
CA ASN A 228 19.30 16.26 -15.26
C ASN A 228 18.29 15.10 -15.29
N PRO A 229 17.33 15.11 -16.24
CA PRO A 229 16.27 14.10 -16.30
C PRO A 229 16.83 12.70 -16.52
N MET A 230 17.86 12.54 -17.36
CA MET A 230 18.39 11.22 -17.71
C MET A 230 19.02 10.48 -16.51
N TYR A 231 19.87 11.16 -15.73
CA TYR A 231 20.51 10.53 -14.57
C TYR A 231 19.51 10.24 -13.45
N SER A 232 18.57 11.16 -13.22
CA SER A 232 17.50 10.95 -12.24
C SER A 232 16.61 9.74 -12.61
N MET A 233 16.23 9.62 -13.89
CA MET A 233 15.49 8.48 -14.44
C MET A 233 16.23 7.15 -14.25
N LEU A 234 17.53 7.10 -14.56
CA LEU A 234 18.32 5.87 -14.43
C LEU A 234 18.34 5.37 -12.98
N TRP A 235 18.61 6.27 -12.03
CA TRP A 235 18.62 5.92 -10.61
C TRP A 235 17.24 5.54 -10.08
N ALA A 236 16.17 6.20 -10.56
CA ALA A 236 14.80 5.83 -10.24
C ALA A 236 14.45 4.44 -10.77
N ALA A 237 14.83 4.12 -12.00
CA ALA A 237 14.65 2.80 -12.59
C ALA A 237 15.38 1.72 -11.79
N VAL A 238 16.64 1.99 -11.39
CA VAL A 238 17.41 1.09 -10.53
C VAL A 238 16.69 0.88 -9.19
N ALA A 239 16.22 1.93 -8.53
CA ALA A 239 15.49 1.83 -7.26
C ALA A 239 14.24 0.96 -7.39
N ILE A 240 13.42 1.21 -8.42
CA ILE A 240 12.17 0.49 -8.67
C ILE A 240 12.44 -0.98 -9.00
N ILE A 241 13.34 -1.27 -9.95
CA ILE A 241 13.65 -2.63 -10.38
C ILE A 241 14.30 -3.42 -9.25
N TYR A 242 15.29 -2.84 -8.57
CA TYR A 242 15.96 -3.49 -7.45
C TYR A 242 14.98 -3.84 -6.34
N CYS A 243 14.15 -2.88 -5.91
CA CYS A 243 13.14 -3.13 -4.89
C CYS A 243 12.13 -4.19 -5.36
N ALA A 244 11.63 -4.09 -6.59
CA ALA A 244 10.64 -5.02 -7.13
C ALA A 244 11.16 -6.47 -7.16
N LEU A 245 12.40 -6.67 -7.59
CA LEU A 245 13.03 -7.98 -7.68
C LEU A 245 13.42 -8.53 -6.31
N VAL A 246 14.05 -7.71 -5.45
CA VAL A 246 14.51 -8.16 -4.14
C VAL A 246 13.33 -8.37 -3.20
N ARG A 247 12.40 -7.43 -3.12
CA ARG A 247 11.22 -7.53 -2.24
C ARG A 247 10.12 -8.43 -2.80
N GLY A 248 10.10 -8.64 -4.11
CA GLY A 248 9.12 -9.50 -4.77
C GLY A 248 9.43 -10.99 -4.71
N LYS A 249 10.58 -11.41 -4.16
CA LYS A 249 10.91 -12.83 -3.96
C LYS A 249 10.04 -13.45 -2.84
N PRO A 250 9.65 -14.73 -2.97
CA PRO A 250 9.10 -15.50 -1.84
C PRO A 250 10.07 -15.42 -0.66
N ARG A 251 9.53 -15.12 0.52
CA ARG A 251 10.30 -15.14 1.77
C ARG A 251 9.46 -15.69 2.89
N GLU A 252 10.08 -16.59 3.63
CA GLU A 252 9.57 -17.15 4.86
C GLU A 252 10.62 -16.88 5.93
N THR A 253 10.23 -16.13 6.96
CA THR A 253 11.10 -15.96 8.12
C THR A 253 10.85 -17.15 9.06
N ASN A 254 11.75 -18.14 9.00
CA ASN A 254 11.73 -19.31 9.88
C ASN A 254 12.69 -19.18 11.07
N GLY A 255 13.27 -17.99 11.28
CA GLY A 255 14.25 -17.75 12.33
C GLY A 255 13.58 -17.40 13.66
N PHE A 256 13.73 -18.28 14.65
CA PHE A 256 13.31 -18.06 16.05
C PHE A 256 14.32 -17.25 16.88
N SER A 257 15.38 -16.71 16.25
CA SER A 257 16.38 -15.91 16.96
C SER A 257 15.77 -14.58 17.41
N SER A 258 15.34 -14.58 18.66
CA SER A 258 14.80 -13.43 19.36
C SER A 258 15.93 -12.69 20.07
N ILE A 259 15.96 -11.37 19.91
CA ILE A 259 16.75 -10.48 20.75
C ILE A 259 15.79 -9.83 21.72
N GLU A 260 16.08 -9.99 23.00
CA GLU A 260 15.37 -9.30 24.06
C GLU A 260 15.89 -7.86 24.13
N ILE A 261 15.03 -6.89 23.85
CA ILE A 261 15.40 -5.45 23.75
C ILE A 261 14.90 -4.69 24.98
N GLY A 262 14.39 -5.38 26.00
CA GLY A 262 13.82 -4.73 27.19
C GLY A 262 12.54 -3.93 26.94
N LEU A 263 11.99 -3.97 25.71
CA LEU A 263 10.73 -3.30 25.30
C LEU A 263 9.47 -4.17 25.51
N GLY A 264 9.56 -5.20 26.36
CA GLY A 264 8.42 -6.06 26.71
C GLY A 264 7.98 -7.07 25.64
N ALA A 265 8.66 -7.13 24.49
CA ALA A 265 8.50 -8.17 23.49
C ALA A 265 9.84 -8.47 22.78
N PRO A 266 10.18 -9.74 22.53
CA PRO A 266 11.37 -10.09 21.76
C PRO A 266 11.25 -9.64 20.30
N LEU A 267 12.27 -8.94 19.78
CA LEU A 267 12.38 -8.73 18.33
C LEU A 267 13.11 -9.93 17.73
N GLU A 268 12.40 -10.70 16.92
CA GLU A 268 13.03 -11.74 16.11
C GLU A 268 13.83 -11.08 14.98
N MET A 269 15.13 -11.37 14.91
CA MET A 269 16.04 -10.76 13.92
C MET A 269 15.61 -11.04 12.47
N GLY A 270 14.97 -12.19 12.25
CA GLY A 270 14.36 -12.52 10.96
C GLY A 270 13.23 -11.57 10.54
N LYS A 271 12.54 -10.91 11.50
CA LYS A 271 11.50 -9.91 11.23
C LYS A 271 12.10 -8.58 10.78
N LEU A 272 13.24 -8.18 11.35
CA LEU A 272 13.97 -6.98 10.92
C LEU A 272 14.48 -7.14 9.49
N GLY A 273 15.08 -8.30 9.17
CA GLY A 273 15.50 -8.62 7.80
C GLY A 273 14.35 -8.58 6.80
N TYR A 274 13.15 -9.02 7.19
CA TYR A 274 11.95 -8.92 6.36
C TYR A 274 11.53 -7.46 6.09
N TRP A 275 11.47 -6.60 7.13
CA TRP A 275 11.10 -5.19 6.99
C TRP A 275 12.10 -4.37 6.17
N PHE A 276 13.39 -4.58 6.41
CA PHE A 276 14.47 -3.90 5.69
C PHE A 276 14.82 -4.55 4.36
N SER A 277 14.10 -5.58 3.95
CA SER A 277 14.36 -6.24 2.68
C SER A 277 14.05 -5.33 1.49
N GLY A 278 15.07 -5.07 0.66
CA GLY A 278 15.00 -4.05 -0.38
C GLY A 278 15.27 -2.63 0.14
N GLY A 279 15.68 -2.45 1.39
CA GLY A 279 16.09 -1.16 1.98
C GLY A 279 17.30 -0.55 1.28
N LEU A 280 18.14 -1.35 0.61
CA LEU A 280 19.18 -0.84 -0.28
C LEU A 280 18.62 -0.03 -1.46
N ALA A 281 17.31 -0.10 -1.76
CA ALA A 281 16.66 0.79 -2.72
C ALA A 281 16.62 2.26 -2.27
N ILE A 282 16.86 2.54 -0.99
CA ILE A 282 16.95 3.92 -0.46
C ILE A 282 18.14 4.65 -1.09
N ILE A 283 19.26 3.96 -1.28
CA ILE A 283 20.48 4.55 -1.87
C ILE A 283 20.22 5.07 -3.31
N PRO A 284 19.76 4.26 -4.28
CA PRO A 284 19.44 4.73 -5.61
C PRO A 284 18.26 5.71 -5.63
N ALA A 285 17.31 5.62 -4.70
CA ALA A 285 16.24 6.61 -4.60
C ALA A 285 16.76 8.00 -4.20
N ILE A 286 17.64 8.08 -3.21
CA ILE A 286 18.30 9.34 -2.82
C ILE A 286 19.21 9.84 -3.95
N ALA A 287 19.96 8.93 -4.60
CA ALA A 287 20.82 9.30 -5.72
C ALA A 287 20.02 9.90 -6.89
N SER A 288 18.80 9.40 -7.16
CA SER A 288 17.90 9.94 -8.17
C SER A 288 17.54 11.41 -7.90
N GLU A 289 17.25 11.75 -6.64
CA GLU A 289 16.93 13.12 -6.23
C GLU A 289 18.16 14.04 -6.17
N LEU A 290 19.32 13.52 -5.77
CA LEU A 290 20.56 14.30 -5.78
C LEU A 290 20.98 14.67 -7.21
N MET A 291 20.90 13.70 -8.14
CA MET A 291 21.24 13.92 -9.55
C MET A 291 20.24 14.83 -10.25
N ALA A 292 19.00 14.91 -9.77
CA ALA A 292 17.98 15.83 -10.28
C ALA A 292 18.33 17.31 -10.07
N ILE A 293 19.24 17.62 -9.12
CA ILE A 293 19.51 18.98 -8.64
C ILE A 293 20.98 19.39 -8.86
N ALA A 294 21.90 18.43 -8.92
CA ALA A 294 23.30 18.73 -9.12
C ALA A 294 23.56 19.36 -10.51
N PRO A 295 24.24 20.52 -10.61
CA PRO A 295 24.77 20.96 -11.90
C PRO A 295 25.84 19.97 -12.36
N ILE A 296 25.77 19.54 -13.62
CA ILE A 296 26.81 18.69 -14.21
C ILE A 296 28.09 19.53 -14.25
N MET A 297 29.11 19.12 -13.50
CA MET A 297 30.49 19.59 -13.67
C MET A 297 31.15 18.83 -14.82
#